data_AF-A0A859JC68-F1
#
_entry.id   AF-A0A859JC68-F1
#
_cell.length_a   1.000
_cell.length_b   1.000
_cell.length_c   1.000
_cell.angle_alpha   90.00
_cell.angle_beta   90.00
_cell.angle_gamma   90.00
#
_symmetry.space_group_name_H-M   'P 1'
#
loop_
_entity.id
_entity.type
_entity.pdbx_description
1 polymer ?
#
loop_
_entity_poly.entity_id
_entity_poly.type
_entity_poly.pdbx_seq_one_letter_code
_entity_poly.pdbx_strand_id
1 'polypeptide(L)' 'TVVVIYPESERPDMSNYMESGEWIMKDVRGWKHNVTYACCLETPYLDITYHFVMQRLPLYFIVNVIIPCLLFSFLTGLV' A
#
# COMPACT_ATOMS: atom_id res chain seq x y z
N THR A 1 16.78 -25.45 17.26
CA THR A 1 16.64 -24.20 18.02
C THR A 1 15.61 -23.33 17.33
N VAL A 2 14.49 -23.04 17.97
CA VAL A 2 13.44 -22.18 17.38
C VAL A 2 13.84 -20.72 17.63
N VAL A 3 14.00 -19.94 16.56
CA VAL A 3 14.31 -18.50 16.65
C VAL A 3 13.01 -17.72 16.69
N VAL A 4 12.80 -16.95 17.75
CA VAL A 4 11.57 -16.17 17.94
C VAL A 4 11.83 -14.71 17.54
N ILE A 5 11.00 -14.18 16.64
CA ILE A 5 11.04 -12.78 16.21
C ILE A 5 9.93 -11.97 16.88
N TYR A 6 10.19 -10.69 17.16
CA TYR A 6 9.22 -9.74 17.71
C TYR A 6 9.32 -8.42 16.94
N PRO A 7 8.19 -7.78 16.58
CA PRO A 7 8.21 -6.44 16.01
C PRO A 7 8.65 -5.43 17.08
N GLU A 8 9.44 -4.43 16.68
CA GLU A 8 9.83 -3.31 17.55
C GLU A 8 8.63 -2.42 17.88
N SER A 9 7.74 -2.21 16.91
CA SER A 9 6.56 -1.36 17.01
C SER A 9 5.42 -1.87 16.13
N GLU A 10 4.17 -1.50 16.45
CA GLU A 10 2.99 -1.83 15.63
C GLU A 10 2.98 -1.11 14.29
N ARG A 11 3.69 0.02 14.19
CA ARG A 11 3.83 0.80 12.96
C ARG A 11 5.30 0.87 12.59
N PRO A 12 5.67 0.67 11.33
CA PRO A 12 7.04 0.84 10.91
C PRO A 12 7.44 2.31 11.01
N ASP A 13 8.73 2.55 11.23
CA ASP A 13 9.27 3.91 11.24
C ASP A 13 9.21 4.51 9.82
N MET A 14 8.60 5.68 9.74
CA MET A 14 8.43 6.45 8.51
C MET A 14 9.22 7.77 8.57
N SER A 15 10.11 7.94 9.56
CA SER A 15 10.92 9.15 9.77
C SER A 15 11.74 9.55 8.54
N ASN A 16 12.24 8.55 7.81
CA ASN A 16 13.04 8.73 6.59
C ASN A 16 12.25 8.40 5.31
N TYR A 17 10.92 8.47 5.36
CA TYR A 17 10.09 8.23 4.18
C TYR A 17 10.22 9.37 3.17
N MET A 18 10.56 9.03 1.92
CA MET A 18 10.56 9.98 0.82
C MET A 18 9.16 10.07 0.21
N GLU A 19 8.56 11.25 0.26
CA GLU A 19 7.21 11.49 -0.24
C GLU A 19 7.10 11.22 -1.75
N SER A 20 6.03 10.54 -2.16
CA SER A 20 5.71 10.29 -3.56
C SER A 20 4.75 11.36 -4.09
N GLY A 21 5.04 11.91 -5.27
CA GLY A 21 4.13 12.83 -5.97
C GLY A 21 2.90 12.15 -6.57
N GLU A 22 2.87 10.82 -6.60
CA GLU A 22 1.77 10.03 -7.20
C GLU A 22 0.94 9.28 -6.17
N TRP A 23 1.47 9.04 -4.96
CA TRP A 23 0.84 8.21 -3.94
C TRP A 23 0.91 8.86 -2.58
N ILE A 24 -0.22 8.85 -1.88
CA ILE A 24 -0.34 9.28 -0.49
C ILE A 24 -0.40 8.04 0.40
N MET A 25 0.48 7.97 1.39
CA MET A 25 0.42 6.96 2.45
C MET A 25 -0.74 7.29 3.39
N LYS A 26 -1.70 6.37 3.53
CA LYS A 26 -2.91 6.54 4.36
C LYS A 26 -2.80 5.86 5.71
N ASP A 27 -2.31 4.62 5.72
CA ASP A 27 -2.07 3.86 6.94
C ASP A 27 -0.93 2.88 6.71
N VAL A 28 -0.15 2.63 7.75
CA VAL A 28 0.92 1.64 7.73
C VAL A 28 0.96 0.92 9.05
N ARG A 29 0.85 -0.41 9.02
CA ARG A 29 0.79 -1.25 10.22
C ARG A 29 1.45 -2.59 10.00
N GLY A 30 2.03 -3.14 11.06
CA GLY A 30 2.63 -4.47 11.08
C GLY A 30 1.93 -5.36 12.11
N TRP A 31 1.74 -6.63 11.75
CA TRP A 31 1.25 -7.66 12.67
C TRP A 31 2.16 -8.86 12.66
N LYS A 32 2.42 -9.40 13.85
CA LYS A 32 3.08 -10.68 14.02
C LYS A 32 2.03 -11.79 13.92
N HIS A 33 2.25 -12.74 13.03
CA HIS A 33 1.46 -13.96 12.99
C HIS A 33 2.27 -15.15 13.47
N ASN A 34 1.52 -16.13 13.95
CA ASN A 34 2.01 -17.43 14.30
C ASN A 34 1.17 -18.43 13.50
N VAL A 35 1.78 -19.01 12.48
CA VAL A 35 1.12 -19.93 11.55
C VAL A 35 1.65 -21.34 11.81
N THR A 36 0.73 -22.26 12.09
CA THR A 36 1.03 -23.70 12.15
C THR A 36 0.60 -24.34 10.85
N TYR A 37 1.54 -25.02 10.18
CA TYR A 37 1.28 -25.71 8.92
C TYR A 37 1.00 -27.20 9.18
N ALA A 38 0.15 -27.80 8.35
CA ALA A 38 -0.21 -29.21 8.48
C ALA A 38 1.00 -30.17 8.34
N CYS A 39 2.08 -29.73 7.67
CA CYS A 39 3.30 -30.52 7.56
C CYS A 39 4.10 -30.62 8.88
N CYS A 40 3.94 -29.64 9.79
CA CYS A 40 4.75 -29.51 11.00
C CYS A 40 3.88 -28.90 12.13
N LEU A 41 3.14 -29.74 12.85
CA LEU A 41 2.24 -29.32 13.94
C LEU A 41 2.98 -28.90 15.22
N GLU A 42 4.22 -29.37 15.38
CA GLU A 42 5.02 -29.17 16.60
C GLU A 42 5.66 -27.79 16.66
N THR A 43 5.92 -27.17 15.50
CA THR A 43 6.68 -25.92 15.41
C THR A 43 5.87 -24.83 14.69
N PRO A 44 5.48 -23.76 15.39
CA PRO A 44 4.88 -22.59 14.76
C PRO A 44 5.89 -21.80 13.93
N TYR A 45 5.49 -21.39 12.72
CA TYR A 45 6.24 -20.48 11.87
C TYR A 45 5.79 -19.05 12.15
N LEU A 46 6.75 -18.19 12.44
CA LEU A 46 6.51 -16.80 12.78
C LEU A 46 6.76 -15.91 11.56
N ASP A 47 5.82 -15.04 11.26
CA ASP A 47 5.97 -13.99 10.27
C ASP A 47 5.56 -12.63 10.84
N ILE A 48 6.11 -11.58 10.25
CA ILE A 48 5.69 -10.19 10.51
C ILE A 48 5.25 -9.64 9.17
N THR A 49 3.96 -9.35 9.04
CA THR A 49 3.36 -8.85 7.80
C THR A 49 3.05 -7.37 7.97
N TYR A 50 3.65 -6.54 7.12
CA TYR A 50 3.37 -5.10 7.05
C TYR A 50 2.37 -4.80 5.93
N HIS A 51 1.29 -4.09 6.26
CA HIS A 51 0.37 -3.54 5.27
C HIS A 51 0.60 -2.04 5.09
N PHE A 52 0.73 -1.65 3.84
CA PHE A 52 0.86 -0.26 3.40
C PHE A 52 -0.40 0.12 2.62
N VAL A 53 -1.25 0.94 3.23
CA VAL A 53 -2.45 1.47 2.58
C VAL A 53 -2.07 2.75 1.84
N MET A 54 -2.13 2.72 0.52
CA MET A 54 -1.72 3.82 -0.35
C MET A 54 -2.90 4.30 -1.20
N GLN A 55 -3.02 5.62 -1.37
CA GLN A 55 -4.03 6.24 -2.24
C GLN A 55 -3.35 6.97 -3.40
N ARG A 56 -3.77 6.66 -4.63
CA ARG A 56 -3.25 7.32 -5.84
C ARG A 56 -3.77 8.76 -5.96
N LEU A 57 -2.87 9.69 -6.28
CA LEU A 57 -3.17 11.07 -6.64
C LEU A 57 -3.59 11.14 -8.12
N PRO A 58 -4.83 11.54 -8.44
CA PRO A 58 -5.33 11.52 -9.82
C PRO A 58 -4.91 12.75 -10.65
N LEU A 59 -4.14 13.69 -10.10
CA LEU A 59 -3.83 15.00 -10.72
C LEU A 59 -3.30 14.87 -12.15
N TYR A 60 -2.31 14.00 -12.37
CA TYR A 60 -1.75 13.76 -13.71
C TYR A 60 -2.81 13.25 -14.70
N PHE A 61 -3.67 12.34 -14.25
CA PHE A 61 -4.71 11.74 -15.10
C PHE A 61 -5.83 12.75 -15.42
N ILE A 62 -6.18 13.61 -14.47
CA ILE A 62 -7.17 14.67 -14.68
C ILE A 62 -6.67 15.63 -15.76
N VAL A 63 -5.42 16.11 -15.65
CA VAL A 63 -4.87 17.11 -16.58
C VAL A 63 -4.63 16.54 -17.97
N ASN A 64 -4.03 15.35 -18.07
CA ASN A 64 -3.57 14.83 -19.37
C ASN A 64 -4.59 13.94 -20.09
N VAL A 65 -5.60 13.40 -19.40
CA VAL A 65 -6.58 12.50 -20.01
C VAL A 65 -7.98 13.09 -19.94
N ILE A 66 -8.47 13.44 -18.74
CA ILE A 66 -9.86 13.87 -18.56
C ILE A 66 -10.13 15.21 -19.27
N ILE A 67 -9.26 16.22 -19.09
CA ILE A 67 -9.45 17.54 -19.72
C ILE A 67 -9.49 17.43 -21.26
N PRO A 68 -8.53 16.79 -21.95
CA PRO A 68 -8.59 16.62 -23.40
C PRO A 68 -9.84 15.87 -23.87
N CYS A 69 -10.25 14.80 -23.18
CA CYS A 69 -11.45 14.05 -23.54
C CYS A 69 -12.74 14.88 -23.41
N LEU A 70 -12.86 15.70 -22.37
CA LEU A 70 -14.00 16.60 -22.19
C LEU A 70 -14.03 17.68 -23.27
N LEU A 71 -12.88 18.24 -23.64
CA LEU A 71 -12.76 19.22 -24.72
C LEU A 71 -13.22 18.64 -26.06
N PHE A 72 -12.76 17.43 -26.43
CA PHE A 72 -13.20 16.76 -27.66
C PHE A 72 -14.70 16.45 -27.65
N SER A 73 -15.23 15.95 -26.54
CA SER A 73 -16.65 15.62 -26.41
C SER A 73 -17.55 16.86 -26.57
N PHE A 74 -17.12 18.00 -26.01
CA PHE A 74 -17.81 19.27 -26.17
C PHE A 74 -17.80 19.76 -27.62
N LEU A 75 -16.65 19.67 -28.30
CA LEU A 75 -16.53 20.02 -29.72
C LEU A 75 -17.46 19.17 -30.60
N THR A 76 -17.59 17.87 -30.33
CA THR A 76 -18.49 16.98 -31.08
C THR A 76 -19.97 17.18 -30.78
N GLY A 77 -20.33 17.70 -29.60
CA GLY A 77 -21.73 17.97 -29.26
C GLY A 77 -22.23 19.34 -29.72
N LEU A 78 -21.32 20.24 -30.10
CA LEU A 78 -21.64 21.58 -30.59
C LEU A 78 -21.91 21.61 -32.11
N VAL A 79 -21.46 20.58 -32.84
CA VAL A 79 -21.72 20.37 -34.28
C VAL A 79 -23.05 19.67 -34.51
#